data_AF-A0AAW1HV71-F1
#
_entry.id   AF-A0AAW1HV71-F1
#
_cell.length_a   1.000
_cell.length_b   1.000
_cell.length_c   1.000
_cell.angle_alpha   90.00
_cell.angle_beta   90.00
_cell.angle_gamma   90.00
#
_symmetry.space_group_name_H-M   'P 1'
#
loop_
_entity.id
_entity.type
_entity.pdbx_description
1 polymer ?
#
loop_
_entity_poly.entity_id
_entity_poly.type
_entity_poly.pdbx_seq_one_letter_code
_entity_poly.pdbx_strand_id
1 'polypeptide(L)'
;MKKILMKTKIVDTGYVINEEYEISDDKDPREYAQGLIDSYNATLRPKESPRELLKVSVIKEQVQGKKEHSWEKQNLVTISRGGKMYDIYKCTCCGITGKQYGLSGKVTRDPRYKADKYQYCQD
;
A
#
# COMPACT_ATOMS: atom_id res chain seq x y z
N MET A 1 14.41 10.51 3.93
CA MET A 1 14.41 9.96 2.55
C MET A 1 13.20 9.06 2.46
N LYS A 2 12.48 9.08 1.33
CA LYS A 2 11.30 8.24 1.11
C LYS A 2 11.41 7.50 -0.22
N LYS A 3 10.89 6.28 -0.25
CA LYS A 3 10.83 5.47 -1.47
C LYS A 3 9.52 5.70 -2.20
N ILE A 4 9.60 5.79 -3.52
CA ILE A 4 8.42 5.90 -4.39
C ILE A 4 8.47 4.80 -5.45
N LEU A 5 7.30 4.30 -5.81
CA LEU A 5 7.08 3.44 -6.96
C LEU A 5 6.44 4.29 -8.06
N MET A 6 7.16 4.44 -9.17
CA MET A 6 6.72 5.16 -10.36
C MET A 6 6.24 4.15 -11.40
N LYS A 7 5.02 4.33 -11.89
CA LYS A 7 4.45 3.56 -13.00
C LYS A 7 4.42 4.42 -14.26
N THR A 8 5.11 3.98 -15.29
CA THR A 8 5.18 4.69 -16.57
C THR A 8 4.72 3.79 -17.71
N LYS A 9 4.18 4.40 -18.77
CA LYS A 9 3.75 3.70 -19.98
C LYS A 9 4.56 4.21 -21.15
N ILE A 10 5.11 3.31 -21.95
CA ILE A 10 5.67 3.66 -23.26
C ILE A 10 4.49 3.87 -24.20
N VAL A 11 4.39 5.06 -24.82
CA VAL A 11 3.21 5.44 -25.60
C VAL A 11 2.97 4.50 -26.78
N ASP A 12 4.02 4.17 -27.54
CA ASP A 12 3.90 3.43 -28.80
C ASP A 12 3.57 1.95 -28.59
N THR A 13 4.11 1.32 -27.53
CA THR A 13 3.93 -0.11 -27.27
C THR A 13 2.85 -0.40 -26.23
N GLY A 14 2.47 0.61 -25.44
CA GLY A 14 1.62 0.46 -24.27
C GLY A 14 2.25 -0.30 -23.10
N TYR A 15 3.54 -0.67 -23.20
CA TYR A 15 4.23 -1.41 -22.15
C TYR A 15 4.34 -0.56 -20.88
N VAL A 16 4.07 -1.18 -19.74
CA VAL A 16 4.09 -0.52 -18.43
C VAL A 16 5.35 -0.93 -17.67
N ILE A 17 6.11 0.07 -17.22
CA ILE A 17 7.31 -0.09 -16.41
C ILE A 17 7.00 0.37 -14.98
N ASN A 18 7.47 -0.40 -14.00
CA ASN A 18 7.44 -0.02 -12.59
C ASN A 18 8.89 0.20 -12.12
N GLU A 19 9.20 1.40 -11.66
CA GLU A 19 10.55 1.81 -11.26
C GLU A 19 10.51 2.37 -9.84
N GLU A 20 11.49 2.00 -9.01
CA GLU A 20 11.61 2.50 -7.63
C GLU A 20 12.67 3.60 -7.56
N TYR A 21 12.35 4.67 -6.83
CA TYR A 21 13.27 5.78 -6.58
C TYR A 21 13.28 6.17 -5.12
N GLU A 22 14.47 6.53 -4.62
CA GLU A 22 14.64 7.20 -3.34
C GLU A 22 14.67 8.71 -3.57
N ILE A 23 13.79 9.44 -2.89
CA ILE A 23 13.71 10.89 -2.97
C ILE A 23 13.81 11.51 -1.58
N SER A 24 14.20 12.78 -1.52
CA SER A 24 14.22 13.52 -0.27
C SER A 24 12.79 13.76 0.25
N ASP A 25 12.64 13.88 1.57
CA ASP A 25 11.31 13.94 2.20
C ASP A 25 10.54 15.21 1.84
N ASP A 26 11.26 16.29 1.56
CA ASP A 26 10.78 17.62 1.16
C ASP A 26 10.25 17.67 -0.28
N LYS A 27 10.59 16.71 -1.14
CA LYS A 27 10.12 16.70 -2.54
C LYS A 27 8.72 16.10 -2.65
N ASP A 28 7.84 16.71 -3.45
CA ASP A 28 6.58 16.08 -3.82
C ASP A 28 6.84 14.86 -4.75
N PRO A 29 6.34 13.65 -4.42
CA PRO A 29 6.55 12.45 -5.23
C PRO A 29 6.08 12.58 -6.67
N ARG A 30 4.95 13.26 -6.89
CA ARG A 30 4.33 13.38 -8.21
C ARG A 30 5.07 14.41 -9.05
N GLU A 31 5.42 15.56 -8.48
CA GLU A 31 6.23 16.57 -9.17
C GLU A 31 7.60 16.01 -9.57
N TYR A 32 8.26 15.28 -8.66
CA TYR A 32 9.54 14.64 -8.97
C TYR A 32 9.43 13.64 -10.13
N ALA A 33 8.45 12.72 -10.05
CA ALA A 33 8.24 11.71 -11.09
C ALA A 33 7.85 12.34 -12.44
N GLN A 34 7.02 13.38 -12.42
CA GLN A 34 6.63 14.10 -13.64
C GLN A 34 7.85 14.79 -14.26
N GLY A 35 8.67 15.48 -13.47
CA GLY A 35 9.89 16.12 -13.95
C GLY A 35 10.90 15.14 -14.57
N LEU A 36 11.00 13.91 -14.05
CA LEU A 36 11.80 12.85 -14.67
C LEU A 36 11.27 12.47 -16.05
N ILE A 37 9.96 12.31 -16.19
CA ILE A 37 9.32 11.96 -17.46
C ILE A 37 9.43 13.09 -18.47
N ASP A 38 9.24 14.34 -18.04
CA ASP A 38 9.38 15.51 -18.89
C ASP A 38 10.83 15.65 -19.39
N SER A 39 11.81 15.44 -18.51
CA SER A 39 13.23 15.45 -18.88
C SER A 39 13.59 14.32 -19.86
N TYR A 40 13.06 13.12 -19.63
CA TYR A 40 13.23 12.00 -20.55
C TYR A 40 12.65 12.34 -21.93
N ASN A 41 11.39 12.80 -21.97
CA ASN A 41 10.69 13.13 -23.20
C ASN A 41 11.34 14.30 -23.96
N ALA A 42 11.92 15.27 -23.26
CA ALA A 42 12.64 16.39 -23.86
C ALA A 42 13.98 15.99 -24.53
N THR A 43 14.54 14.83 -24.17
CA THR A 43 15.85 14.34 -24.67
C THR A 43 15.74 13.16 -25.63
N LEU A 44 14.52 12.85 -26.11
CA LEU A 44 14.28 11.72 -27.02
C LEU A 44 15.06 11.85 -28.32
N ARG A 45 15.69 10.74 -28.71
CA ARG A 45 16.34 10.60 -30.01
C ARG A 45 15.33 10.20 -31.07
N PRO A 46 15.65 10.38 -32.37
CA PRO A 46 14.81 9.87 -33.44
C PRO A 46 14.55 8.37 -33.27
N LYS A 47 13.27 7.97 -33.34
CA LYS A 47 12.75 6.60 -33.12
C LYS A 47 12.67 6.13 -31.67
N GLU A 48 12.94 6.98 -30.68
CA GLU A 48 12.62 6.67 -29.29
C GLU A 48 11.18 7.08 -28.97
N SER A 49 10.49 6.22 -28.22
CA SER A 49 9.10 6.43 -27.84
C SER A 49 8.99 7.26 -26.55
N PRO A 50 8.05 8.22 -26.48
CA PRO A 50 7.80 8.95 -25.25
C PRO A 50 7.20 8.05 -24.17
N ARG A 51 7.32 8.52 -22.93
CA ARG A 51 6.72 7.89 -21.75
C ARG A 51 5.65 8.78 -21.15
N GLU A 52 4.62 8.15 -20.61
CA GLU A 52 3.54 8.79 -19.87
C GLU A 52 3.58 8.32 -18.41
N LEU A 53 3.48 9.26 -17.47
CA LEU A 53 3.36 8.94 -16.05
C LEU A 53 1.92 8.48 -15.73
N LEU A 54 1.76 7.21 -15.34
CA LEU A 54 0.45 6.67 -14.99
C LEU A 54 0.12 6.85 -13.50
N LYS A 55 1.07 6.50 -12.63
CA LYS A 55 0.83 6.50 -11.17
C LYS A 55 2.12 6.64 -10.39
N VAL A 56 2.04 7.36 -9.28
CA VAL A 56 3.09 7.41 -8.26
C VAL A 56 2.51 6.92 -6.94
N SER A 57 3.22 6.02 -6.27
CA SER A 57 2.86 5.55 -4.93
C SER A 57 4.05 5.72 -4.01
N VAL A 58 3.87 6.37 -2.86
CA VAL A 58 4.90 6.35 -1.82
C VAL A 58 4.95 4.93 -1.27
N ILE A 59 6.09 4.28 -1.42
CA ILE A 59 6.38 3.02 -0.74
C ILE A 59 6.57 3.43 0.70
N LYS A 60 5.53 3.21 1.51
CA LYS A 60 5.68 3.31 2.95
C LYS A 60 6.71 2.25 3.32
N GLU A 61 7.91 2.68 3.69
CA GLU A 61 8.79 1.83 4.47
C GLU A 61 7.94 1.25 5.59
N GLN A 62 7.99 -0.08 5.76
CA GLN A 62 7.54 -0.65 7.02
C GLN A 62 8.29 0.12 8.09
N VAL A 63 7.57 0.99 8.80
CA VAL A 63 8.17 1.88 9.80
C VAL A 63 9.03 0.99 10.68
N GLN A 64 10.33 1.24 10.70
CA GLN A 64 11.28 0.42 11.44
C GLN A 64 10.83 0.43 12.91
N GLY A 65 10.29 -0.71 13.37
CA GLY A 65 9.69 -0.88 14.70
C GLY A 65 8.14 -0.92 14.80
N LYS A 66 7.37 -0.78 13.71
CA LYS A 66 5.89 -0.89 13.74
C LYS A 66 5.39 -1.85 12.66
N LYS A 67 5.31 -3.13 13.02
CA LYS A 67 4.79 -4.22 12.18
C LYS A 67 3.25 -4.18 12.12
N GLU A 68 2.66 -4.31 10.94
CA GLU A 68 1.20 -4.49 10.82
C GLU A 68 0.78 -5.91 11.25
N HIS A 69 -0.47 -6.05 11.70
CA HIS A 69 -1.01 -7.36 12.08
C HIS A 69 -1.21 -8.24 10.83
N SER A 70 -0.72 -9.47 10.89
CA SER A 70 -0.97 -10.49 9.87
C SER A 70 -2.23 -11.28 10.23
N TRP A 71 -3.36 -10.89 9.65
CA TRP A 71 -4.67 -11.42 10.02
C TRP A 71 -5.04 -12.70 9.27
N GLU A 72 -5.48 -13.71 10.01
CA GLU A 72 -6.02 -14.96 9.48
C GLU A 72 -7.48 -15.14 9.90
N LYS A 73 -8.35 -15.43 8.93
CA LYS A 73 -9.78 -15.67 9.17
C LYS A 73 -9.97 -16.97 9.95
N GLN A 74 -10.78 -16.93 11.01
CA GLN A 74 -10.97 -18.05 11.93
C GLN A 74 -12.27 -18.82 11.70
N ASN A 75 -13.24 -18.22 11.01
CA ASN A 75 -14.53 -18.81 10.72
C ASN A 75 -14.65 -19.20 9.24
N LEU A 76 -15.24 -20.35 8.94
CA LEU A 76 -15.45 -20.79 7.55
C LEU A 76 -16.51 -19.95 6.83
N VAL A 77 -17.57 -19.57 7.56
CA VAL A 77 -18.72 -18.82 7.03
C VAL A 77 -18.93 -17.53 7.81
N THR A 78 -19.34 -16.47 7.13
CA THR A 78 -19.60 -15.16 7.74
C THR A 78 -20.69 -15.25 8.80
N ILE A 79 -20.43 -14.65 9.96
CA ILE A 79 -21.32 -14.69 11.10
C ILE A 79 -22.35 -13.58 10.95
N SER A 80 -23.63 -13.93 11.04
CA SER A 80 -24.75 -12.99 11.12
C SER A 80 -25.30 -12.96 12.54
N ARG A 81 -25.10 -11.86 13.28
CA ARG A 81 -25.59 -11.71 14.66
C ARG A 81 -26.02 -10.27 14.93
N GLY A 82 -27.24 -10.11 15.44
CA GLY A 82 -27.78 -8.79 15.80
C GLY A 82 -27.84 -7.80 14.63
N GLY A 83 -28.19 -8.30 13.43
CA GLY A 83 -28.25 -7.51 12.20
C GLY A 83 -26.90 -7.12 11.61
N LYS A 84 -25.78 -7.60 12.17
CA LYS A 84 -24.43 -7.34 11.66
C LYS A 84 -23.82 -8.61 11.09
N MET A 85 -23.19 -8.47 9.93
CA MET A 85 -22.39 -9.52 9.30
C MET A 85 -20.91 -9.24 9.51
N TYR A 86 -20.19 -10.20 10.06
CA TYR A 86 -18.76 -10.07 10.28
C TYR A 86 -18.03 -11.40 10.22
N ASP A 87 -16.74 -11.31 9.92
CA ASP A 87 -15.78 -12.39 10.01
C ASP A 87 -14.83 -12.15 11.18
N ILE A 88 -14.41 -13.23 11.84
CA ILE A 88 -13.47 -13.19 12.96
C ILE A 88 -12.08 -13.45 12.43
N TYR A 89 -11.13 -12.62 12.84
CA TYR A 89 -9.73 -12.72 12.47
C TYR A 89 -8.86 -12.81 13.72
N LYS A 90 -7.74 -13.53 13.60
CA LYS A 90 -6.67 -13.61 14.60
C LYS A 90 -5.35 -13.22 13.95
N CYS A 91 -4.54 -12.43 14.64
CA CYS A 91 -3.20 -12.12 14.19
C CYS A 91 -2.32 -13.38 14.35
N THR A 92 -1.69 -13.85 13.29
CA THR A 92 -0.82 -15.05 13.29
C THR A 92 0.49 -14.83 14.04
N CYS A 93 0.88 -13.58 14.25
CA CYS A 93 2.07 -13.21 15.00
C CYS A 93 1.75 -13.02 16.50
N CYS A 94 1.04 -11.95 16.87
CA CYS A 94 0.82 -11.62 18.29
C CYS A 94 -0.46 -12.21 18.91
N GLY A 95 -1.28 -12.92 18.12
CA GLY A 95 -2.45 -13.65 18.61
C GLY A 95 -3.68 -12.81 18.97
N ILE A 96 -3.65 -11.47 18.84
CA ILE A 96 -4.83 -10.63 19.10
C ILE A 96 -5.95 -10.94 18.11
N THR A 97 -7.19 -10.61 18.47
CA THR A 97 -8.37 -10.87 17.65
C THR A 97 -9.07 -9.60 17.20
N GLY A 98 -9.77 -9.70 16.07
CA GLY A 98 -10.55 -8.61 15.51
C GLY A 98 -11.69 -9.12 14.63
N LYS A 99 -12.52 -8.18 14.18
CA LYS A 99 -13.65 -8.44 13.30
C LYS A 99 -13.54 -7.61 12.04
N GLN A 100 -13.78 -8.23 10.89
CA GLN A 100 -14.00 -7.51 9.65
C GLN A 100 -15.50 -7.42 9.40
N TYR A 101 -16.00 -6.21 9.17
CA TYR A 101 -17.39 -5.97 8.78
C TYR A 101 -17.46 -5.74 7.27
N GLY A 102 -18.32 -6.52 6.60
CA GLY A 102 -18.45 -6.49 5.15
C GLY A 102 -17.15 -6.76 4.39
N LEU A 103 -17.04 -6.21 3.19
CA LEU A 103 -15.92 -6.44 2.27
C LEU A 103 -14.84 -5.35 2.34
N SER A 104 -14.76 -4.61 3.46
CA SER A 104 -13.85 -3.46 3.60
C SER A 104 -12.36 -3.80 3.57
N GLY A 105 -12.00 -5.09 3.75
CA GLY A 105 -10.60 -5.53 3.90
C GLY A 105 -9.93 -5.04 5.19
N LYS A 106 -10.65 -4.30 6.05
CA LYS A 106 -10.13 -3.74 7.30
C LYS A 106 -10.62 -4.53 8.50
N VAL A 107 -9.69 -5.13 9.23
CA VAL A 107 -9.97 -5.78 10.52
C VAL A 107 -9.99 -4.75 11.65
N THR A 108 -11.10 -4.68 12.36
CA THR A 108 -11.25 -3.86 13.57
C THR A 108 -10.91 -4.71 14.78
N ARG A 109 -9.91 -4.32 15.58
CA ARG A 109 -9.51 -5.02 16.81
C ARG A 109 -10.68 -5.16 17.78
N ASP A 110 -10.74 -6.30 18.47
CA ASP A 110 -11.75 -6.51 19.51
C ASP A 110 -11.57 -5.50 20.66
N PRO A 111 -12.63 -5.12 21.39
CA PRO A 111 -12.57 -4.10 22.44
C PRO A 111 -11.49 -4.32 23.51
N ARG A 112 -11.18 -5.58 23.83
CA ARG A 112 -10.10 -5.97 24.75
C ARG A 112 -8.69 -5.57 24.28
N TYR A 113 -8.52 -5.31 22.98
CA TYR A 113 -7.26 -4.88 22.35
C TYR A 113 -7.31 -3.43 21.84
N LYS A 114 -8.17 -2.59 22.44
CA LYS A 114 -8.33 -1.19 22.03
C LYS A 114 -7.12 -0.31 22.36
N ALA A 115 -6.37 -0.64 23.42
CA ALA A 115 -5.21 0.13 23.86
C ALA A 115 -4.15 0.29 22.74
N ASP A 116 -3.42 1.40 22.78
CA ASP A 116 -2.45 1.77 21.73
C ASP A 116 -1.31 0.77 21.58
N LYS A 117 -0.95 0.05 22.66
CA LYS A 117 0.05 -1.02 22.61
C LYS A 117 -0.29 -2.15 21.63
N TYR A 118 -1.57 -2.34 21.29
CA TYR A 118 -2.02 -3.34 20.33
C TYR A 118 -2.27 -2.77 18.93
N GLN A 119 -1.99 -1.48 18.71
CA GLN A 119 -2.18 -0.84 17.40
C GLN A 119 -1.30 -1.48 16.34
N TYR A 120 -0.10 -1.89 16.73
CA TYR A 120 0.86 -2.59 15.91
C TYR A 120 1.09 -3.98 16.45
N CYS A 121 1.61 -4.85 15.59
CA CYS A 121 1.98 -6.19 15.95
C CYS A 121 3.25 -6.15 16.80
N GLN A 122 3.21 -6.85 17.92
CA GLN A 122 4.35 -7.07 18.80
C GLN A 122 4.79 -8.52 18.56
N ASP A 123 5.96 -8.70 17.95
CA ASP A 123 6.60 -10.02 17.84
C ASP A 123 7.04 -10.52 19.23
#